data_AF-A0A2B7YM86-F1
#
_entry.id   AF-A0A2B7YM86-F1
#
_cell.length_a   1.000
_cell.length_b   1.000
_cell.length_c   1.000
_cell.angle_alpha   90.00
_cell.angle_beta   90.00
_cell.angle_gamma   90.00
#
_symmetry.space_group_name_H-M   'P 1'
#
loop_
_entity.id
_entity.type
_entity.pdbx_description
1 polymer ?
#
loop_
_entity_poly.entity_id
_entity_poly.type
_entity_poly.pdbx_seq_one_letter_code
_entity_poly.pdbx_strand_id
1 'polypeptide(L)'
;MERKGNKIKIFIGLIVLLFLAFGNYFKSDEKEEVVARENKVEKTVIIGLPGISNQTLEATGVALNKSYIEEELEKIGYKAEIVYFQQAGPALNEALATNKIDIAMYGDLPITVLKSNGGDVKVFAVDNSRFMYGVLVQNDDNINTVKDLEGKKVIYGKGTVQQKFFKEILKKYNLDENKFSSVNAIGADAQSIFSAKEADALFTFYYITLFMESKGMGKVIDSTVDKPEISTQSLVVGRTKFLQENEEVPVAIIKALERAKEFAKNNPDEVFEIFAKSNIPAEIFKKAYSNDLTFSNFDPKITDESREKMQKLIDFLNDNQLVKNRIEVDDIFTNEYYEKAKKIK
;
A
#
# COMPACT_ATOMS: atom_id res chain seq x y z
N MET A 1 -24.52 18.96 71.03
CA MET A 1 -23.41 19.84 71.48
C MET A 1 -22.52 20.14 70.27
N GLU A 2 -22.50 21.43 69.93
CA GLU A 2 -21.47 22.24 69.23
C GLU A 2 -20.78 21.78 67.92
N ARG A 3 -20.95 22.68 66.93
CA ARG A 3 -20.19 22.85 65.68
C ARG A 3 -18.79 23.44 65.96
N LYS A 4 -17.78 22.99 65.21
CA LYS A 4 -16.54 23.73 64.86
C LYS A 4 -16.29 23.47 63.36
N GLY A 5 -16.02 24.40 62.45
CA GLY A 5 -15.49 25.76 62.54
C GLY A 5 -14.27 25.86 61.61
N ASN A 6 -14.47 26.35 60.38
CA ASN A 6 -13.51 26.54 59.27
C ASN A 6 -12.19 27.24 59.66
N LYS A 7 -11.15 27.09 58.81
CA LYS A 7 -10.52 28.22 58.07
C LYS A 7 -9.40 27.78 57.09
N ILE A 8 -9.64 28.09 55.82
CA ILE A 8 -8.68 28.17 54.69
C ILE A 8 -7.76 29.38 54.91
N LYS A 9 -6.45 29.25 54.61
CA LYS A 9 -5.51 30.38 54.53
C LYS A 9 -5.08 30.58 53.08
N ILE A 10 -5.40 31.76 52.55
CA ILE A 10 -4.91 32.33 51.28
C ILE A 10 -3.66 33.16 51.62
N PHE A 11 -2.59 33.03 50.83
CA PHE A 11 -1.40 33.88 50.93
C PHE A 11 -1.32 34.77 49.69
N ILE A 12 -1.48 36.09 49.89
CA ILE A 12 -1.21 37.15 48.92
C ILE A 12 0.08 37.82 49.38
N GLY A 13 1.12 37.80 48.55
CA GLY A 13 2.39 38.51 48.77
C GLY A 13 2.56 39.63 47.76
N LEU A 14 2.56 40.86 48.26
CA LEU A 14 2.72 42.13 47.55
C LEU A 14 4.23 42.46 47.33
N ILE A 15 4.56 42.96 46.13
CA ILE A 15 5.42 44.11 45.77
C ILE A 15 6.75 44.32 46.53
N VAL A 16 7.88 44.45 45.80
CA VAL A 16 8.76 45.64 45.80
C VAL A 16 9.53 45.74 44.47
N LEU A 17 9.33 46.87 43.79
CA LEU A 17 10.14 47.40 42.68
C LEU A 17 11.32 48.19 43.28
N LEU A 18 12.55 47.90 42.87
CA LEU A 18 13.74 48.70 43.21
C LEU A 18 14.58 48.90 41.94
N PHE A 19 14.44 50.10 41.36
CA PHE A 19 15.36 50.67 40.38
C PHE A 19 16.56 51.24 41.14
N LEU A 20 17.77 50.74 40.88
CA LEU A 20 19.00 51.51 41.10
C LEU A 20 20.00 51.27 39.96
N ALA A 21 20.47 52.40 39.47
CA ALA A 21 21.36 52.64 38.33
C ALA A 21 22.70 51.91 38.41
N PHE A 22 23.15 51.39 37.26
CA PHE A 22 24.56 51.39 36.89
C PHE A 22 24.68 51.76 35.40
N GLY A 23 25.52 52.75 35.12
CA GLY A 23 25.69 53.35 33.80
C GLY A 23 26.68 52.61 32.90
N ASN A 24 26.43 52.79 31.60
CA ASN A 24 27.33 52.76 30.44
C ASN A 24 28.58 51.86 30.47
N TYR A 25 28.59 50.82 29.63
CA TYR A 25 29.71 50.51 28.73
C TYR A 25 29.32 49.48 27.64
N PHE A 26 29.70 49.79 26.39
CA PHE A 26 29.64 48.99 25.14
C PHE A 26 28.26 48.77 24.46
N LYS A 27 28.13 48.58 23.14
CA LYS A 27 28.62 49.18 21.87
C LYS A 27 27.95 48.33 20.77
N SER A 28 27.46 48.99 19.71
CA SER A 28 27.05 48.49 18.38
C SER A 28 25.84 47.54 18.26
N ASP A 29 24.85 48.04 17.52
CA ASP A 29 23.71 47.36 16.93
C ASP A 29 24.11 46.15 16.05
N GLU A 30 23.61 44.97 16.40
CA GLU A 30 23.28 43.93 15.43
C GLU A 30 21.75 43.81 15.39
N LYS A 31 21.16 44.18 14.25
CA LYS A 31 19.77 43.86 13.97
C LYS A 31 19.68 42.36 13.72
N GLU A 32 19.21 41.60 14.70
CA GLU A 32 18.63 40.28 14.43
C GLU A 32 17.38 40.49 13.56
N GLU A 33 17.51 40.15 12.29
CA GLU A 33 16.38 39.91 11.39
C GLU A 33 15.67 38.65 11.89
N VAL A 34 14.72 38.84 12.81
CA VAL A 34 13.72 37.82 13.13
C VAL A 34 12.86 37.67 11.88
N VAL A 35 13.28 36.78 10.98
CA VAL A 35 12.42 36.27 9.91
C VAL A 35 11.27 35.54 10.60
N ALA A 36 10.18 36.26 10.82
CA ALA A 36 8.91 35.67 11.17
C ALA A 36 8.55 34.70 10.03
N ARG A 37 8.77 33.40 10.27
CA ARG A 37 8.13 32.36 9.47
C ARG A 37 6.64 32.55 9.68
N GLU A 38 5.95 33.10 8.68
CA GLU A 38 4.50 33.01 8.61
C GLU A 38 4.14 31.54 8.82
N ASN A 39 3.40 31.24 9.89
CA ASN A 39 2.80 29.94 10.11
C ASN A 39 1.75 29.73 9.01
N LYS A 40 2.19 29.34 7.82
CA LYS A 40 1.33 28.88 6.74
C LYS A 40 0.64 27.65 7.31
N VAL A 41 -0.69 27.71 7.47
CA VAL A 41 -1.48 26.58 7.96
C VAL A 41 -1.29 25.45 6.95
N GLU A 42 -0.50 24.46 7.34
CA GLU A 42 -0.21 23.29 6.53
C GLU A 42 -1.46 22.42 6.45
N LYS A 43 -1.94 22.15 5.23
CA LYS A 43 -3.09 21.25 5.03
C LYS A 43 -2.61 19.81 5.19
N THR A 44 -3.43 18.92 5.74
CA THR A 44 -3.08 17.49 5.87
C THR A 44 -3.74 16.67 4.75
N VAL A 45 -2.99 15.75 4.15
CA VAL A 45 -3.50 14.66 3.32
C VAL A 45 -3.40 13.36 4.10
N ILE A 46 -4.52 12.66 4.30
CA ILE A 46 -4.52 11.37 5.02
C ILE A 46 -4.43 10.23 4.00
N ILE A 47 -3.34 9.47 4.06
CA ILE A 47 -3.01 8.38 3.14
C ILE A 47 -3.14 7.04 3.86
N GLY A 48 -4.06 6.19 3.40
CA GLY A 48 -4.29 4.85 3.93
C GLY A 48 -3.46 3.77 3.22
N LEU A 49 -2.82 2.90 4.00
CA LEU A 49 -2.03 1.77 3.49
C LEU A 49 -2.44 0.45 4.17
N PRO A 50 -2.38 -0.70 3.48
CA PRO A 50 -2.59 -1.98 4.12
C PRO A 50 -1.42 -2.35 5.05
N GLY A 51 -1.70 -3.16 6.07
CA GLY A 51 -0.67 -3.77 6.91
C GLY A 51 -0.37 -3.00 8.19
N ILE A 52 0.89 -3.04 8.60
CA ILE A 52 1.43 -2.47 9.83
C ILE A 52 2.60 -1.55 9.45
N SER A 53 2.87 -0.53 10.25
CA SER A 53 3.82 0.54 9.95
C SER A 53 5.14 0.08 9.34
N ASN A 54 5.63 0.84 8.35
CA ASN A 54 6.96 0.70 7.74
C ASN A 54 7.25 -0.65 7.04
N GLN A 55 6.20 -1.35 6.59
CA GLN A 55 6.32 -2.62 5.86
C GLN A 55 5.73 -2.54 4.44
N THR A 56 5.38 -1.34 3.99
CA THR A 56 4.86 -1.10 2.63
C THR A 56 5.93 -1.45 1.61
N LEU A 57 5.54 -2.20 0.59
CA LEU A 57 6.41 -2.64 -0.50
C LEU A 57 6.18 -1.72 -1.73
N GLU A 58 6.63 -2.13 -2.92
CA GLU A 58 6.40 -1.44 -4.20
C GLU A 58 7.02 -0.03 -4.27
N ALA A 59 6.63 0.76 -5.28
CA ALA A 59 7.09 2.13 -5.45
C ALA A 59 6.72 3.00 -4.24
N THR A 60 5.54 2.77 -3.66
CA THR A 60 5.07 3.45 -2.44
C THR A 60 5.99 3.20 -1.26
N GLY A 61 6.40 1.96 -1.02
CA GLY A 61 7.33 1.60 0.05
C GLY A 61 8.67 2.32 -0.07
N VAL A 62 9.20 2.39 -1.30
CA VAL A 62 10.41 3.17 -1.61
C VAL A 62 10.17 4.66 -1.37
N ALA A 63 9.07 5.22 -1.90
CA ALA A 63 8.76 6.63 -1.77
C ALA A 63 8.59 7.09 -0.31
N LEU A 64 7.98 6.26 0.54
CA LEU A 64 7.85 6.51 1.97
C LEU A 64 9.20 6.43 2.68
N ASN A 65 10.01 5.42 2.38
CA ASN A 65 11.31 5.24 3.05
C ASN A 65 12.33 6.31 2.70
N LYS A 66 12.22 6.88 1.50
CA LYS A 66 13.07 7.97 1.03
C LYS A 66 12.44 9.36 1.25
N SER A 67 11.32 9.44 1.99
CA SER A 67 10.56 10.67 2.25
C SER A 67 10.09 11.43 1.01
N TYR A 68 10.03 10.80 -0.17
CA TYR A 68 9.64 11.47 -1.41
C TYR A 68 8.19 11.95 -1.38
N ILE A 69 7.27 11.19 -0.77
CA ILE A 69 5.86 11.63 -0.62
C ILE A 69 5.78 12.88 0.27
N GLU A 70 6.47 12.86 1.41
CA GLU A 70 6.51 13.99 2.34
C GLU A 70 7.11 15.22 1.67
N GLU A 71 8.28 15.10 1.05
CA GLU A 71 8.97 16.21 0.37
C GLU A 71 8.17 16.81 -0.80
N GLU A 72 7.50 16.00 -1.62
CA GLU A 72 6.69 16.54 -2.73
C GLU A 72 5.42 17.24 -2.24
N LEU A 73 4.82 16.77 -1.13
CA LEU A 73 3.65 17.40 -0.51
C LEU A 73 4.03 18.71 0.22
N GLU A 74 5.17 18.76 0.91
CA GLU A 74 5.63 19.96 1.60
C GLU A 74 5.86 21.13 0.63
N LYS A 75 6.37 20.85 -0.59
CA LYS A 75 6.56 21.86 -1.65
C LYS A 75 5.27 22.58 -2.03
N ILE A 76 4.13 21.93 -1.86
CA ILE A 76 2.80 22.50 -2.14
C ILE A 76 2.06 22.93 -0.86
N GLY A 77 2.71 22.88 0.31
CA GLY A 77 2.16 23.29 1.60
C GLY A 77 1.23 22.26 2.24
N TYR A 78 1.45 20.98 1.97
CA TYR A 78 0.72 19.87 2.57
C TYR A 78 1.64 18.96 3.40
N LYS A 79 1.06 18.39 4.47
CA LYS A 79 1.65 17.31 5.26
C LYS A 79 1.01 15.98 4.92
N ALA A 80 1.80 14.92 4.88
CA ALA A 80 1.30 13.55 4.82
C ALA A 80 0.98 13.01 6.23
N GLU A 81 -0.22 12.46 6.41
CA GLU A 81 -0.55 11.58 7.53
C GLU A 81 -0.75 10.16 7.02
N ILE A 82 0.14 9.24 7.40
CA ILE A 82 0.06 7.84 6.98
C ILE A 82 -0.70 7.02 8.02
N VAL A 83 -1.78 6.36 7.61
CA VAL A 83 -2.60 5.50 8.46
C VAL A 83 -2.59 4.07 7.92
N TYR A 84 -2.34 3.10 8.81
CA TYR A 84 -2.22 1.69 8.43
C TYR A 84 -3.45 0.87 8.84
N PHE A 85 -3.88 -0.04 7.97
CA PHE A 85 -5.06 -0.89 8.16
C PHE A 85 -4.71 -2.38 8.11
N GLN A 86 -4.75 -3.05 9.26
CA GLN A 86 -4.42 -4.48 9.37
C GLN A 86 -5.38 -5.39 8.60
N GLN A 87 -6.67 -5.04 8.53
CA GLN A 87 -7.68 -5.78 7.75
C GLN A 87 -7.71 -5.41 6.25
N ALA A 88 -6.63 -4.80 5.74
CA ALA A 88 -6.37 -4.50 4.33
C ALA A 88 -7.54 -3.81 3.60
N GLY A 89 -7.97 -4.39 2.46
CA GLY A 89 -8.86 -3.77 1.47
C GLY A 89 -10.22 -3.32 1.99
N PRO A 90 -11.02 -4.15 2.69
CA PRO A 90 -12.32 -3.72 3.20
C PRO A 90 -12.27 -2.52 4.16
N ALA A 91 -11.25 -2.48 5.03
CA ALA A 91 -11.09 -1.38 5.98
C ALA A 91 -10.67 -0.07 5.29
N LEU A 92 -9.79 -0.15 4.29
CA LEU A 92 -9.46 0.99 3.42
C LEU A 92 -10.68 1.49 2.65
N ASN A 93 -11.51 0.57 2.13
CA ASN A 93 -12.75 0.92 1.43
C ASN A 93 -13.73 1.65 2.35
N GLU A 94 -13.92 1.19 3.59
CA GLU A 94 -14.76 1.88 4.57
C GLU A 94 -14.19 3.27 4.89
N ALA A 95 -12.87 3.39 5.06
CA ALA A 95 -12.21 4.66 5.36
C ALA A 95 -12.35 5.67 4.21
N LEU A 96 -12.21 5.24 2.96
CA LEU A 96 -12.48 6.07 1.77
C LEU A 96 -13.95 6.48 1.70
N ALA A 97 -14.88 5.53 1.88
CA ALA A 97 -16.32 5.79 1.79
C ALA A 97 -16.82 6.73 2.91
N THR A 98 -16.17 6.72 4.06
CA THR A 98 -16.51 7.55 5.23
C THR A 98 -15.69 8.84 5.33
N ASN A 99 -14.87 9.15 4.31
CA ASN A 99 -13.95 10.29 4.27
C ASN A 99 -12.92 10.32 5.42
N LYS A 100 -12.61 9.17 6.04
CA LYS A 100 -11.56 9.07 7.06
C LYS A 100 -10.15 9.13 6.47
N ILE A 101 -10.01 8.78 5.19
CA ILE A 101 -8.77 8.94 4.41
C ILE A 101 -9.09 9.59 3.07
N ASP A 102 -8.11 10.28 2.49
CA ASP A 102 -8.24 10.98 1.22
C ASP A 102 -7.78 10.12 0.05
N ILE A 103 -6.67 9.42 0.26
CA ILE A 103 -5.95 8.61 -0.72
C ILE A 103 -5.60 7.26 -0.10
N ALA A 104 -5.53 6.23 -0.94
CA ALA A 104 -5.01 4.93 -0.54
C ALA A 104 -4.17 4.29 -1.66
N MET A 105 -3.20 3.46 -1.27
CA MET A 105 -2.30 2.74 -2.18
C MET A 105 -2.40 1.24 -1.87
N TYR A 106 -3.07 0.50 -2.76
CA TYR A 106 -3.41 -0.92 -2.52
C TYR A 106 -3.89 -1.62 -3.80
N GLY A 107 -4.18 -2.91 -3.69
CA GLY A 107 -4.52 -3.77 -4.83
C GLY A 107 -5.81 -3.39 -5.57
N ASP A 108 -5.85 -3.75 -6.86
CA ASP A 108 -6.95 -3.52 -7.80
C ASP A 108 -8.32 -4.10 -7.39
N LEU A 109 -8.37 -5.31 -6.84
CA LEU A 109 -9.63 -5.98 -6.48
C LEU A 109 -10.47 -5.21 -5.47
N PRO A 110 -9.98 -4.84 -4.28
CA PRO A 110 -10.80 -4.10 -3.33
C PRO A 110 -11.19 -2.70 -3.84
N ILE A 111 -10.36 -2.04 -4.66
CA ILE A 111 -10.73 -0.77 -5.32
C ILE A 111 -11.94 -0.98 -6.25
N THR A 112 -11.92 -2.07 -7.02
CA THR A 112 -13.01 -2.43 -7.93
C THR A 112 -14.30 -2.74 -7.14
N VAL A 113 -14.19 -3.46 -6.02
CA VAL A 113 -15.33 -3.72 -5.12
C VAL A 113 -15.89 -2.42 -4.53
N LEU A 114 -15.04 -1.48 -4.11
CA LEU A 114 -15.48 -0.16 -3.63
C LEU A 114 -16.28 0.57 -4.71
N LYS A 115 -15.76 0.59 -5.95
CA LYS A 115 -16.45 1.23 -7.09
C LYS A 115 -17.79 0.55 -7.38
N SER A 116 -17.86 -0.79 -7.40
CA SER A 116 -19.14 -1.50 -7.56
C SER A 116 -20.15 -1.11 -6.49
N ASN A 117 -19.71 -0.84 -5.26
CA ASN A 117 -20.59 -0.48 -4.16
C ASN A 117 -20.98 1.01 -4.15
N GLY A 118 -20.69 1.74 -5.23
CA GLY A 118 -21.02 3.17 -5.37
C GLY A 118 -19.99 4.11 -4.75
N GLY A 119 -18.81 3.62 -4.38
CA GLY A 119 -17.72 4.46 -3.88
C GLY A 119 -17.25 5.44 -4.95
N ASP A 120 -17.29 6.73 -4.62
CA ASP A 120 -16.86 7.79 -5.54
C ASP A 120 -15.35 8.05 -5.43
N VAL A 121 -14.59 7.20 -6.13
CA VAL A 121 -13.14 7.26 -6.20
C VAL A 121 -12.62 7.20 -7.63
N LYS A 122 -11.40 7.70 -7.84
CA LYS A 122 -10.63 7.59 -9.08
C LYS A 122 -9.22 7.06 -8.82
N VAL A 123 -8.80 6.10 -9.63
CA VAL A 123 -7.40 5.65 -9.71
C VAL A 123 -6.64 6.63 -10.58
N PHE A 124 -5.59 7.25 -10.04
CA PHE A 124 -4.82 8.29 -10.72
C PHE A 124 -3.37 7.93 -10.99
N ALA A 125 -2.88 6.81 -10.42
CA ALA A 125 -1.54 6.30 -10.70
C ALA A 125 -1.48 4.79 -10.48
N VAL A 126 -0.47 4.17 -11.09
CA VAL A 126 -0.06 2.79 -10.81
C VAL A 126 1.05 2.82 -9.76
N ASP A 127 1.02 1.90 -8.80
CA ASP A 127 2.09 1.74 -7.80
C ASP A 127 3.02 0.58 -8.21
N ASN A 128 2.43 -0.54 -8.65
CA ASN A 128 3.13 -1.64 -9.28
C ASN A 128 2.19 -2.32 -10.28
N SER A 129 2.53 -2.30 -11.57
CA SER A 129 1.73 -2.92 -12.63
C SER A 129 1.78 -4.45 -12.65
N ARG A 130 2.67 -5.07 -11.86
CA ARG A 130 2.95 -6.50 -11.87
C ARG A 130 3.24 -7.06 -10.48
N PHE A 131 2.22 -7.15 -9.65
CA PHE A 131 2.30 -7.81 -8.36
C PHE A 131 2.23 -9.34 -8.51
N MET A 132 3.21 -10.05 -7.94
CA MET A 132 3.51 -11.46 -8.27
C MET A 132 3.00 -12.47 -7.25
N TYR A 133 2.56 -13.63 -7.75
CA TYR A 133 2.03 -14.75 -6.96
C TYR A 133 2.77 -16.05 -7.25
N GLY A 134 2.71 -16.98 -6.31
CA GLY A 134 3.33 -18.30 -6.37
C GLY A 134 2.42 -19.40 -5.84
N VAL A 135 2.75 -20.63 -6.22
CA VAL A 135 2.15 -21.86 -5.71
C VAL A 135 3.20 -22.62 -4.93
N LEU A 136 3.06 -22.62 -3.60
CA LEU A 136 3.88 -23.42 -2.70
C LEU A 136 3.15 -24.73 -2.40
N VAL A 137 3.83 -25.86 -2.52
CA VAL A 137 3.28 -27.17 -2.15
C VAL A 137 4.12 -27.81 -1.05
N GLN A 138 3.53 -28.74 -0.32
CA GLN A 138 4.26 -29.57 0.64
C GLN A 138 5.45 -30.26 -0.03
N ASN A 139 6.47 -30.63 0.76
CA ASN A 139 7.57 -31.47 0.30
C ASN A 139 7.12 -32.93 0.08
N ASP A 140 6.19 -33.11 -0.86
CA ASP A 140 5.69 -34.38 -1.37
C ASP A 140 6.19 -34.55 -2.81
N ASP A 141 6.95 -35.61 -3.05
CA ASP A 141 7.52 -35.91 -4.36
C ASP A 141 6.47 -36.24 -5.42
N ASN A 142 5.22 -36.52 -5.01
CA ASN A 142 4.10 -36.77 -5.93
C ASN A 142 3.44 -35.48 -6.44
N ILE A 143 3.78 -34.31 -5.89
CA ILE A 143 3.18 -33.02 -6.28
C ILE A 143 4.27 -32.14 -6.91
N ASN A 144 4.34 -32.08 -8.22
CA ASN A 144 5.37 -31.30 -8.93
C ASN A 144 4.79 -30.24 -9.87
N THR A 145 3.51 -30.33 -10.18
CA THR A 145 2.79 -29.42 -11.07
C THR A 145 1.45 -29.03 -10.48
N VAL A 146 0.86 -27.94 -10.98
CA VAL A 146 -0.48 -27.50 -10.55
C VAL A 146 -1.54 -28.57 -10.83
N LYS A 147 -1.34 -29.41 -11.86
CA LYS A 147 -2.24 -30.52 -12.18
C LYS A 147 -2.25 -31.61 -11.10
N ASP A 148 -1.12 -31.85 -10.44
CA ASP A 148 -1.02 -32.85 -9.36
C ASP A 148 -1.82 -32.45 -8.11
N LEU A 149 -2.34 -31.22 -8.08
CA LEU A 149 -3.22 -30.71 -7.04
C LEU A 149 -4.71 -31.03 -7.28
N GLU A 150 -5.11 -31.63 -8.41
CA GLU A 150 -6.47 -32.14 -8.57
C GLU A 150 -6.81 -33.15 -7.45
N GLY A 151 -7.94 -32.94 -6.76
CA GLY A 151 -8.35 -33.74 -5.60
C GLY A 151 -7.67 -33.35 -4.27
N LYS A 152 -6.75 -32.39 -4.29
CA LYS A 152 -6.00 -31.93 -3.10
C LYS A 152 -6.69 -30.75 -2.41
N LYS A 153 -6.25 -30.48 -1.18
CA LYS A 153 -6.70 -29.35 -0.36
C LYS A 153 -5.75 -28.17 -0.53
N VAL A 154 -6.27 -27.01 -0.91
CA VAL A 154 -5.48 -25.81 -1.24
C VAL A 154 -5.91 -24.61 -0.40
N ILE A 155 -5.00 -23.68 -0.12
CA ILE A 155 -5.26 -22.48 0.67
C ILE A 155 -5.21 -21.23 -0.23
N TYR A 156 -6.25 -20.40 -0.14
CA TYR A 156 -6.27 -19.03 -0.66
C TYR A 156 -7.37 -18.22 0.06
N GLY A 157 -7.25 -16.89 0.06
CA GLY A 157 -8.30 -16.01 0.57
C GLY A 157 -9.48 -15.92 -0.40
N LYS A 158 -10.70 -16.26 0.03
CA LYS A 158 -11.93 -16.05 -0.75
C LYS A 158 -12.26 -14.55 -0.80
N GLY A 159 -12.67 -14.06 -1.96
CA GLY A 159 -12.95 -12.64 -2.19
C GLY A 159 -11.69 -11.78 -2.31
N THR A 160 -10.51 -12.38 -2.51
CA THR A 160 -9.24 -11.66 -2.63
C THR A 160 -8.56 -11.92 -3.97
N VAL A 161 -7.51 -11.16 -4.24
CA VAL A 161 -6.62 -11.35 -5.40
C VAL A 161 -6.00 -12.75 -5.45
N GLN A 162 -5.87 -13.45 -4.31
CA GLN A 162 -5.38 -14.83 -4.27
C GLN A 162 -6.40 -15.82 -4.86
N GLN A 163 -7.70 -15.60 -4.65
CA GLN A 163 -8.74 -16.38 -5.33
C GLN A 163 -8.72 -16.15 -6.85
N LYS A 164 -8.55 -14.89 -7.28
CA LYS A 164 -8.38 -14.59 -8.72
C LYS A 164 -7.18 -15.32 -9.30
N PHE A 165 -6.03 -15.24 -8.65
CA PHE A 165 -4.82 -15.96 -9.07
C PHE A 165 -5.07 -17.47 -9.18
N PHE A 166 -5.70 -18.08 -8.17
CA PHE A 166 -6.07 -19.50 -8.20
C PHE A 166 -6.96 -19.84 -9.41
N LYS A 167 -8.01 -19.07 -9.67
CA LYS A 167 -8.90 -19.35 -10.82
C LYS A 167 -8.20 -19.14 -12.18
N GLU A 168 -7.40 -18.10 -12.31
CA GLU A 168 -6.64 -17.82 -13.54
C GLU A 168 -5.57 -18.88 -13.83
N ILE A 169 -4.88 -19.39 -12.81
CA ILE A 169 -3.90 -20.45 -12.99
C ILE A 169 -4.57 -21.78 -13.37
N LEU A 170 -5.73 -22.12 -12.78
CA LEU A 170 -6.52 -23.27 -13.22
C LEU A 170 -6.96 -23.14 -14.67
N LYS A 171 -7.49 -21.96 -15.07
CA LYS A 171 -7.89 -21.67 -16.44
C LYS A 171 -6.72 -21.82 -17.42
N LYS A 172 -5.54 -21.31 -17.06
CA LYS A 172 -4.32 -21.42 -17.89
C LYS A 172 -3.92 -22.88 -18.12
N TYR A 173 -4.12 -23.75 -17.15
CA TYR A 173 -3.81 -25.19 -17.24
C TYR A 173 -5.01 -26.06 -17.66
N ASN A 174 -6.16 -25.46 -18.01
CA ASN A 174 -7.40 -26.17 -18.34
C ASN A 174 -7.85 -27.15 -17.24
N LEU A 175 -7.75 -26.74 -15.98
CA LEU A 175 -8.12 -27.53 -14.81
C LEU A 175 -9.52 -27.14 -14.31
N ASP A 176 -10.26 -28.13 -13.81
CA ASP A 176 -11.61 -27.95 -13.27
C ASP A 176 -11.55 -27.58 -11.78
N GLU A 177 -12.01 -26.37 -11.43
CA GLU A 177 -12.08 -25.87 -10.06
C GLU A 177 -12.83 -26.83 -9.12
N ASN A 178 -13.85 -27.56 -9.61
CA ASN A 178 -14.66 -28.46 -8.79
C ASN A 178 -13.90 -29.67 -8.26
N LYS A 179 -12.72 -29.96 -8.82
CA LYS A 179 -11.84 -31.03 -8.32
C LYS A 179 -10.97 -30.60 -7.14
N PHE A 180 -11.02 -29.34 -6.71
CA PHE A 180 -10.17 -28.82 -5.64
C PHE A 180 -10.99 -28.56 -4.38
N SER A 181 -10.41 -28.87 -3.22
CA SER A 181 -10.98 -28.45 -1.93
C SER A 181 -10.23 -27.22 -1.43
N SER A 182 -10.93 -26.15 -1.04
CA SER A 182 -10.28 -24.90 -0.60
C SER A 182 -10.45 -24.59 0.89
N VAL A 183 -9.40 -24.06 1.49
CA VAL A 183 -9.39 -23.42 2.82
C VAL A 183 -9.33 -21.92 2.63
N ASN A 184 -10.29 -21.21 3.22
CA ASN A 184 -10.29 -19.75 3.25
C ASN A 184 -9.39 -19.25 4.37
N ALA A 185 -8.18 -18.80 4.05
CA ALA A 185 -7.27 -18.17 4.99
C ALA A 185 -6.34 -17.18 4.26
N ILE A 186 -5.82 -16.19 5.00
CA ILE A 186 -4.89 -15.17 4.50
C ILE A 186 -3.73 -14.96 5.48
N GLY A 187 -2.67 -14.29 5.03
CA GLY A 187 -1.60 -13.81 5.91
C GLY A 187 -0.97 -14.90 6.78
N ALA A 188 -0.84 -14.63 8.07
CA ALA A 188 -0.26 -15.55 9.04
C ALA A 188 -1.08 -16.84 9.20
N ASP A 189 -2.42 -16.75 9.22
CA ASP A 189 -3.29 -17.93 9.37
C ASP A 189 -3.10 -18.93 8.22
N ALA A 190 -3.01 -18.43 6.99
CA ALA A 190 -2.72 -19.28 5.83
C ALA A 190 -1.36 -19.98 5.94
N GLN A 191 -0.33 -19.26 6.40
CA GLN A 191 1.00 -19.82 6.61
C GLN A 191 1.00 -20.87 7.74
N SER A 192 0.25 -20.65 8.81
CA SER A 192 0.10 -21.59 9.92
C SER A 192 -0.59 -22.88 9.49
N ILE A 193 -1.72 -22.80 8.77
CA ILE A 193 -2.45 -23.98 8.26
C ILE A 193 -1.57 -24.79 7.30
N PHE A 194 -0.83 -24.11 6.42
CA PHE A 194 0.12 -24.77 5.54
C PHE A 194 1.26 -25.46 6.33
N SER A 195 1.84 -24.76 7.31
CA SER A 195 2.93 -25.30 8.14
C SER A 195 2.49 -26.48 9.01
N ALA A 196 1.22 -26.50 9.43
CA ALA A 196 0.59 -27.61 10.14
C ALA A 196 0.27 -28.80 9.24
N LYS A 197 0.54 -28.71 7.93
CA LYS A 197 0.23 -29.73 6.91
C LYS A 197 -1.27 -30.05 6.80
N GLU A 198 -2.12 -29.07 7.13
CA GLU A 198 -3.56 -29.22 7.02
C GLU A 198 -4.09 -28.98 5.60
N ALA A 199 -3.21 -28.59 4.66
CA ALA A 199 -3.46 -28.47 3.24
C ALA A 199 -2.19 -28.78 2.44
N ASP A 200 -2.37 -29.19 1.18
CA ASP A 200 -1.31 -29.63 0.27
C ASP A 200 -0.61 -28.46 -0.44
N ALA A 201 -1.33 -27.34 -0.64
CA ALA A 201 -0.80 -26.17 -1.36
C ALA A 201 -1.28 -24.83 -0.78
N LEU A 202 -0.46 -23.79 -0.99
CA LEU A 202 -0.73 -22.41 -0.66
C LEU A 202 -0.55 -21.53 -1.91
N PHE A 203 -1.61 -20.83 -2.30
CA PHE A 203 -1.62 -19.85 -3.37
C PHE A 203 -1.54 -18.46 -2.76
N THR A 204 -0.38 -17.80 -2.86
CA THR A 204 -0.13 -16.52 -2.19
C THR A 204 0.93 -15.69 -2.93
N PHE A 205 1.34 -14.55 -2.36
CA PHE A 205 2.36 -13.69 -2.94
C PHE A 205 3.68 -14.44 -3.12
N TYR A 206 4.36 -14.21 -4.25
CA TYR A 206 5.53 -14.99 -4.64
C TYR A 206 6.69 -14.88 -3.65
N TYR A 207 6.90 -13.68 -3.08
CA TYR A 207 7.93 -13.49 -2.05
C TYR A 207 7.62 -14.29 -0.77
N ILE A 208 6.33 -14.50 -0.42
CA ILE A 208 5.94 -15.36 0.71
C ILE A 208 6.21 -16.83 0.39
N THR A 209 5.88 -17.29 -0.82
CA THR A 209 6.16 -18.68 -1.21
C THR A 209 7.66 -18.98 -1.18
N LEU A 210 8.48 -18.05 -1.68
CA LEU A 210 9.94 -18.16 -1.64
C LEU A 210 10.50 -18.12 -0.21
N PHE A 211 9.95 -17.28 0.67
CA PHE A 211 10.35 -17.21 2.07
C PHE A 211 10.05 -18.50 2.84
N MET A 212 8.91 -19.12 2.58
CA MET A 212 8.54 -20.40 3.20
C MET A 212 9.38 -21.54 2.64
N GLU A 213 9.64 -21.55 1.32
CA GLU A 213 10.57 -22.49 0.68
C GLU A 213 11.98 -22.37 1.27
N SER A 214 12.51 -21.17 1.48
CA SER A 214 13.84 -20.97 2.07
C SER A 214 13.96 -21.49 3.51
N LYS A 215 12.83 -21.70 4.19
CA LYS A 215 12.74 -22.32 5.52
C LYS A 215 12.51 -23.84 5.46
N GLY A 216 12.50 -24.44 4.27
CA GLY A 216 12.26 -25.86 4.06
C GLY A 216 10.80 -26.29 4.29
N MET A 217 9.85 -25.36 4.33
CA MET A 217 8.44 -25.66 4.61
C MET A 217 7.71 -26.30 3.42
N GLY A 218 8.23 -26.14 2.21
CA GLY A 218 7.63 -26.64 0.98
C GLY A 218 8.52 -26.30 -0.21
N LYS A 219 8.00 -26.59 -1.42
CA LYS A 219 8.66 -26.28 -2.69
C LYS A 219 7.74 -25.43 -3.56
N VAL A 220 8.29 -24.41 -4.21
CA VAL A 220 7.54 -23.59 -5.16
C VAL A 220 7.51 -24.31 -6.51
N ILE A 221 6.32 -24.61 -7.01
CA ILE A 221 6.13 -25.34 -8.28
C ILE A 221 5.65 -24.45 -9.43
N ASP A 222 5.15 -23.26 -9.13
CA ASP A 222 4.67 -22.32 -10.13
C ASP A 222 4.67 -20.87 -9.62
N SER A 223 4.69 -19.90 -10.54
CA SER A 223 4.59 -18.47 -10.25
C SER A 223 4.09 -17.65 -11.43
N THR A 224 3.80 -16.38 -11.19
CA THR A 224 3.45 -15.40 -12.24
C THR A 224 4.67 -14.69 -12.86
N VAL A 225 5.90 -15.09 -12.52
CA VAL A 225 7.15 -14.47 -13.01
C VAL A 225 7.32 -14.60 -14.52
N ASP A 226 6.82 -15.69 -15.09
CA ASP A 226 6.79 -16.01 -16.52
C ASP A 226 5.38 -15.88 -17.12
N LYS A 227 4.40 -15.41 -16.32
CA LYS A 227 2.98 -15.30 -16.69
C LYS A 227 2.43 -13.91 -16.30
N PRO A 228 3.00 -12.81 -16.85
CA PRO A 228 2.60 -11.44 -16.51
C PRO A 228 1.10 -11.19 -16.67
N GLU A 229 0.44 -11.87 -17.60
CA GLU A 229 -0.97 -11.71 -17.92
C GLU A 229 -1.93 -12.14 -16.80
N ILE A 230 -1.49 -13.01 -15.88
CA ILE A 230 -2.27 -13.43 -14.70
C ILE A 230 -1.83 -12.75 -13.39
N SER A 231 -0.86 -11.82 -13.47
CA SER A 231 -0.49 -10.97 -12.33
C SER A 231 -1.60 -9.96 -11.98
N THR A 232 -1.49 -9.32 -10.82
CA THR A 232 -2.37 -8.20 -10.45
C THR A 232 -1.59 -6.90 -10.39
N GLN A 233 -2.26 -5.80 -10.09
CA GLN A 233 -1.62 -4.49 -9.93
C GLN A 233 -1.94 -3.87 -8.57
N SER A 234 -0.98 -3.10 -8.05
CA SER A 234 -1.17 -2.15 -6.95
C SER A 234 -1.36 -0.77 -7.56
N LEU A 235 -2.32 -0.01 -7.04
CA LEU A 235 -2.80 1.24 -7.61
C LEU A 235 -2.89 2.32 -6.55
N VAL A 236 -2.89 3.57 -7.01
CA VAL A 236 -3.14 4.74 -6.16
C VAL A 236 -4.50 5.33 -6.49
N VAL A 237 -5.36 5.38 -5.48
CA VAL A 237 -6.74 5.81 -5.61
C VAL A 237 -7.02 6.94 -4.62
N GLY A 238 -7.82 7.92 -5.04
CA GLY A 238 -8.31 8.98 -4.17
C GLY A 238 -9.80 9.19 -4.32
N ARG A 239 -10.43 9.79 -3.30
CA ARG A 239 -11.83 10.23 -3.37
C ARG A 239 -11.96 11.29 -4.47
N THR A 240 -12.90 11.11 -5.40
CA THR A 240 -13.02 11.97 -6.60
C THR A 240 -13.10 13.45 -6.23
N LYS A 241 -13.97 13.80 -5.27
CA LYS A 241 -14.12 15.17 -4.77
C LYS A 241 -12.81 15.75 -4.22
N PHE A 242 -12.05 14.97 -3.44
CA PHE A 242 -10.79 15.44 -2.87
C PHE A 242 -9.75 15.72 -3.97
N LEU A 243 -9.64 14.83 -4.96
CA LEU A 243 -8.72 15.00 -6.08
C LEU A 243 -9.06 16.23 -6.93
N GLN A 244 -10.35 16.57 -7.08
CA GLN A 244 -10.81 17.77 -7.78
C GLN A 244 -10.56 19.06 -6.99
N GLU A 245 -10.71 19.02 -5.66
CA GLU A 245 -10.52 20.20 -4.80
C GLU A 245 -9.04 20.48 -4.48
N ASN A 246 -8.16 19.49 -4.64
CA ASN A 246 -6.73 19.56 -4.29
C ASN A 246 -5.88 18.92 -5.39
N GLU A 247 -6.03 19.36 -6.64
CA GLU A 247 -5.40 18.76 -7.83
C GLU A 247 -3.87 18.70 -7.77
N GLU A 248 -3.25 19.56 -6.96
CA GLU A 248 -1.81 19.57 -6.70
C GLU A 248 -1.33 18.33 -5.94
N VAL A 249 -2.18 17.72 -5.10
CA VAL A 249 -1.85 16.56 -4.27
C VAL A 249 -1.57 15.30 -5.09
N PRO A 250 -2.47 14.83 -5.99
CA PRO A 250 -2.17 13.68 -6.84
C PRO A 250 -0.98 13.92 -7.77
N VAL A 251 -0.74 15.18 -8.20
CA VAL A 251 0.45 15.54 -8.98
C VAL A 251 1.73 15.36 -8.14
N ALA A 252 1.74 15.83 -6.89
CA ALA A 252 2.87 15.64 -5.97
C ALA A 252 3.14 14.15 -5.68
N ILE A 253 2.09 13.35 -5.47
CA ILE A 253 2.22 11.91 -5.26
C ILE A 253 2.78 11.21 -6.50
N ILE A 254 2.31 11.55 -7.71
CA ILE A 254 2.88 11.00 -8.95
C ILE A 254 4.37 11.33 -9.07
N LYS A 255 4.78 12.58 -8.76
CA LYS A 255 6.20 12.96 -8.75
C LYS A 255 7.01 12.16 -7.74
N ALA A 256 6.46 11.91 -6.54
CA ALA A 256 7.11 11.08 -5.54
C ALA A 256 7.32 9.64 -6.02
N LEU A 257 6.33 9.07 -6.73
CA LEU A 257 6.44 7.74 -7.34
C LEU A 257 7.43 7.72 -8.52
N GLU A 258 7.50 8.77 -9.34
CA GLU A 258 8.54 8.88 -10.38
C GLU A 258 9.95 8.92 -9.78
N ARG A 259 10.13 9.64 -8.66
CA ARG A 259 11.40 9.64 -7.90
C ARG A 259 11.71 8.26 -7.34
N ALA A 260 10.71 7.55 -6.81
CA ALA A 260 10.86 6.19 -6.30
C ALA A 260 11.25 5.20 -7.41
N LYS A 261 10.63 5.30 -8.58
CA LYS A 261 10.98 4.53 -9.78
C LYS A 261 12.44 4.73 -10.18
N GLU A 262 12.88 5.99 -10.30
CA GLU A 262 14.26 6.30 -10.69
C GLU A 262 15.26 5.84 -9.63
N PHE A 263 14.93 6.00 -8.35
CA PHE A 263 15.74 5.45 -7.26
C PHE A 263 15.84 3.93 -7.35
N ALA A 264 14.73 3.23 -7.55
CA ALA A 264 14.68 1.77 -7.59
C ALA A 264 15.50 1.19 -8.74
N LYS A 265 15.39 1.81 -9.92
CA LYS A 265 16.18 1.46 -11.10
C LYS A 265 17.70 1.57 -10.86
N ASN A 266 18.14 2.60 -10.13
CA ASN A 266 19.56 2.87 -9.92
C ASN A 266 20.12 2.19 -8.66
N ASN A 267 19.28 1.80 -7.70
CA ASN A 267 19.69 1.29 -6.39
C ASN A 267 18.90 0.02 -6.00
N PRO A 268 18.92 -1.05 -6.81
CA PRO A 268 18.05 -2.21 -6.60
C PRO A 268 18.31 -2.93 -5.27
N ASP A 269 19.57 -3.04 -4.83
CA ASP A 269 19.89 -3.66 -3.55
C ASP A 269 19.33 -2.84 -2.36
N GLU A 270 19.36 -1.51 -2.41
CA GLU A 270 18.72 -0.66 -1.38
C GLU A 270 17.19 -0.84 -1.35
N VAL A 271 16.55 -1.08 -2.50
CA VAL A 271 15.11 -1.40 -2.53
C VAL A 271 14.81 -2.69 -1.79
N PHE A 272 15.64 -3.73 -1.96
CA PHE A 272 15.46 -4.98 -1.24
C PHE A 272 15.69 -4.84 0.27
N GLU A 273 16.62 -3.98 0.69
CA GLU A 273 16.79 -3.63 2.11
C GLU A 273 15.60 -2.85 2.69
N ILE A 274 14.98 -1.96 1.89
CA ILE A 274 13.73 -1.30 2.27
C ILE A 274 12.62 -2.35 2.46
N PHE A 275 12.46 -3.26 1.51
CA PHE A 275 11.46 -4.33 1.60
C PHE A 275 11.72 -5.30 2.76
N ALA A 276 12.99 -5.49 3.15
CA ALA A 276 13.36 -6.36 4.25
C ALA A 276 12.84 -5.91 5.63
N LYS A 277 12.38 -4.65 5.76
CA LYS A 277 11.69 -4.14 6.96
C LYS A 277 10.36 -4.86 7.25
N SER A 278 9.84 -5.62 6.29
CA SER A 278 8.72 -6.55 6.47
C SER A 278 9.07 -7.84 7.24
N ASN A 279 10.32 -7.97 7.74
CA ASN A 279 10.87 -9.17 8.38
C ASN A 279 11.05 -10.38 7.44
N ILE A 280 11.19 -10.11 6.14
CA ILE A 280 11.57 -11.08 5.12
C ILE A 280 12.95 -10.69 4.59
N PRO A 281 13.94 -11.60 4.50
CA PRO A 281 15.28 -11.23 4.04
C PRO A 281 15.30 -10.61 2.64
N ALA A 282 16.15 -9.60 2.43
CA ALA A 282 16.33 -8.92 1.14
C ALA A 282 16.56 -9.89 -0.03
N GLU A 283 17.33 -10.95 0.18
CA GLU A 283 17.59 -12.00 -0.82
C GLU A 283 16.33 -12.71 -1.34
N ILE A 284 15.28 -12.80 -0.52
CA ILE A 284 13.99 -13.36 -0.97
C ILE A 284 13.32 -12.43 -1.98
N PHE A 285 13.33 -11.12 -1.71
CA PHE A 285 12.82 -10.14 -2.67
C PHE A 285 13.69 -10.10 -3.93
N LYS A 286 15.01 -10.17 -3.79
CA LYS A 286 15.93 -10.27 -4.93
C LYS A 286 15.62 -11.47 -5.82
N LYS A 287 15.36 -12.64 -5.22
CA LYS A 287 14.90 -13.84 -5.97
C LYS A 287 13.53 -13.59 -6.61
N ALA A 288 12.58 -12.98 -5.90
CA ALA A 288 11.24 -12.70 -6.41
C ALA A 288 11.24 -11.78 -7.63
N TYR A 289 12.08 -10.74 -7.64
CA TYR A 289 12.21 -9.73 -8.70
C TYR A 289 13.32 -10.02 -9.72
N SER A 290 13.92 -11.22 -9.70
CA SER A 290 15.10 -11.56 -10.51
C SER A 290 14.91 -11.42 -12.03
N ASN A 291 13.67 -11.42 -12.54
CA ASN A 291 13.36 -11.20 -13.95
C ASN A 291 13.40 -9.72 -14.37
N ASP A 292 13.36 -8.79 -13.42
CA ASP A 292 13.46 -7.35 -13.65
C ASP A 292 13.99 -6.63 -12.39
N LEU A 293 15.31 -6.52 -12.31
CA LEU A 293 16.00 -5.75 -11.26
C LEU A 293 15.98 -4.23 -11.51
N THR A 294 15.40 -3.77 -12.63
CA THR A 294 15.26 -2.33 -12.90
C THR A 294 13.96 -1.75 -12.37
N PHE A 295 13.07 -2.61 -11.81
CA PHE A 295 11.75 -2.24 -11.31
C PHE A 295 10.92 -1.47 -12.35
N SER A 296 10.96 -1.90 -13.62
CA SER A 296 10.23 -1.27 -14.71
C SER A 296 8.71 -1.19 -14.46
N ASN A 297 8.19 -2.09 -13.62
CA ASN A 297 6.78 -2.15 -13.22
C ASN A 297 6.36 -1.07 -12.20
N PHE A 298 7.29 -0.28 -11.64
CA PHE A 298 7.02 0.84 -10.71
C PHE A 298 6.71 2.16 -11.45
N ASP A 299 6.24 2.09 -12.69
CA ASP A 299 5.84 3.28 -13.46
C ASP A 299 4.46 3.78 -13.02
N PRO A 300 4.32 5.06 -12.57
CA PRO A 300 3.02 5.59 -12.17
C PRO A 300 2.03 5.82 -13.31
N LYS A 301 2.46 5.71 -14.57
CA LYS A 301 1.59 5.85 -15.72
C LYS A 301 0.56 4.72 -15.79
N ILE A 302 -0.72 5.08 -15.93
CA ILE A 302 -1.77 4.12 -16.29
C ILE A 302 -1.66 3.83 -17.79
N THR A 303 -1.27 2.61 -18.11
CA THR A 303 -1.11 2.10 -19.49
C THR A 303 -2.36 1.36 -19.97
N ASP A 304 -2.42 1.05 -21.27
CA ASP A 304 -3.47 0.18 -21.81
C ASP A 304 -3.43 -1.21 -21.17
N GLU A 305 -2.23 -1.73 -20.84
CA GLU A 305 -2.09 -2.98 -20.08
C GLU A 305 -2.73 -2.88 -18.69
N SER A 306 -2.56 -1.74 -18.00
CA SER A 306 -3.17 -1.50 -16.69
C SER A 306 -4.71 -1.51 -16.78
N ARG A 307 -5.25 -0.91 -17.85
CA ARG A 307 -6.69 -0.91 -18.15
C ARG A 307 -7.18 -2.31 -18.51
N GLU A 308 -6.46 -3.05 -19.34
CA GLU A 308 -6.82 -4.42 -19.72
C GLU A 308 -6.85 -5.35 -18.50
N LYS A 309 -5.85 -5.26 -17.61
CA LYS A 309 -5.84 -6.01 -16.33
C LYS A 309 -7.04 -5.68 -15.46
N MET A 310 -7.41 -4.40 -15.37
CA MET A 310 -8.59 -3.97 -14.62
C MET A 310 -9.88 -4.47 -15.27
N GLN A 311 -10.00 -4.43 -16.60
CA GLN A 311 -11.17 -4.95 -17.31
C GLN A 311 -11.34 -6.45 -17.07
N LYS A 312 -10.26 -7.24 -17.21
CA LYS A 312 -10.27 -8.69 -16.90
C LYS A 312 -10.68 -8.96 -15.45
N LEU A 313 -10.26 -8.12 -14.52
CA LEU A 313 -10.68 -8.20 -13.12
C LEU A 313 -12.17 -7.87 -12.95
N ILE A 314 -12.69 -6.83 -13.60
CA ILE A 314 -14.11 -6.49 -13.58
C ILE A 314 -14.94 -7.67 -14.13
N ASP A 315 -14.53 -8.23 -15.27
CA ASP A 315 -15.18 -9.39 -15.89
C ASP A 315 -15.17 -10.58 -14.93
N PHE A 316 -14.00 -10.89 -14.34
CA PHE A 316 -13.86 -11.93 -13.33
C PHE A 316 -14.82 -11.74 -12.15
N LEU A 317 -14.94 -10.52 -11.61
CA LEU A 317 -15.81 -10.23 -10.48
C LEU A 317 -17.29 -10.39 -10.86
N ASN A 318 -17.69 -9.99 -12.07
CA ASN A 318 -19.05 -10.14 -12.57
C ASN A 318 -19.40 -11.62 -12.81
N ASP A 319 -18.54 -12.36 -13.52
CA ASP A 319 -18.73 -13.78 -13.85
C ASP A 319 -18.87 -14.64 -12.60
N ASN A 320 -18.19 -14.25 -11.51
CA ASN A 320 -18.24 -14.95 -10.23
C ASN A 320 -19.24 -14.35 -9.23
N GLN A 321 -20.07 -13.38 -9.65
CA GLN A 321 -21.08 -12.72 -8.81
C GLN A 321 -20.51 -12.10 -7.52
N LEU A 322 -19.26 -11.61 -7.58
CA LEU A 322 -18.54 -10.98 -6.47
C LEU A 322 -18.82 -9.48 -6.36
N VAL A 323 -19.44 -8.89 -7.38
CA VAL A 323 -19.90 -7.50 -7.43
C VAL A 323 -21.35 -7.46 -7.88
N LYS A 324 -22.07 -6.42 -7.45
CA LYS A 324 -23.52 -6.27 -7.72
C LYS A 324 -23.82 -5.35 -8.89
N ASN A 325 -23.00 -4.32 -9.07
CA ASN A 325 -23.22 -3.30 -10.08
C ASN A 325 -22.12 -3.38 -11.13
N ARG A 326 -22.51 -3.19 -12.39
CA ARG A 326 -21.58 -3.13 -13.50
C ARG A 326 -20.67 -1.91 -13.34
N ILE A 327 -19.39 -2.09 -13.59
CA ILE A 327 -18.39 -1.03 -13.60
C ILE A 327 -17.81 -0.94 -15.00
N GLU A 328 -17.67 0.28 -15.52
CA GLU A 328 -16.90 0.54 -16.73
C GLU A 328 -15.47 0.93 -16.34
N VAL A 329 -14.46 0.34 -16.99
CA VAL A 329 -13.05 0.57 -16.64
C VAL A 329 -12.64 2.05 -16.73
N ASP A 330 -13.21 2.77 -17.70
CA ASP A 330 -12.93 4.19 -17.90
C ASP A 330 -13.54 5.08 -16.81
N ASP A 331 -14.52 4.58 -16.06
CA ASP A 331 -15.08 5.28 -14.91
C ASP A 331 -14.22 5.17 -13.65
N ILE A 332 -13.24 4.27 -13.63
CA ILE A 332 -12.29 4.10 -12.51
C ILE A 332 -11.06 4.97 -12.69
N PHE A 333 -10.44 4.96 -13.87
CA PHE A 333 -9.15 5.62 -14.08
C PHE A 333 -9.27 7.11 -14.43
N THR A 334 -8.23 7.87 -14.12
CA THR A 334 -7.97 9.21 -14.68
C THR A 334 -6.49 9.40 -14.96
N ASN A 335 -6.16 9.93 -16.14
CA ASN A 335 -4.77 10.27 -16.54
C ASN A 335 -4.45 11.76 -16.35
N GLU A 336 -5.43 12.56 -15.96
CA GLU A 336 -5.32 14.01 -15.88
C GLU A 336 -4.12 14.47 -15.03
N TYR A 337 -3.94 13.87 -13.86
CA TYR A 337 -2.89 14.25 -12.91
C TYR A 337 -1.50 13.80 -13.37
N TYR A 338 -1.41 12.66 -14.06
CA TYR A 338 -0.16 12.21 -14.66
C TYR A 338 0.31 13.19 -15.74
N GLU A 339 -0.59 13.59 -16.63
CA GLU A 339 -0.29 14.57 -17.68
C GLU A 339 0.10 15.94 -17.11
N LYS A 340 -0.52 16.37 -16.00
CA LYS A 340 -0.11 17.58 -15.27
C LYS A 340 1.31 17.43 -14.68
N ALA A 341 1.62 16.27 -14.07
CA ALA A 341 2.93 16.00 -13.50
C ALA A 341 4.06 16.05 -14.54
N LYS A 342 3.84 15.52 -15.76
CA LYS A 342 4.85 15.54 -16.84
C LYS A 342 5.14 16.93 -17.41
N LYS A 343 4.19 17.87 -17.29
CA LYS A 343 4.34 19.24 -17.82
C LYS A 343 5.13 20.17 -16.89
N ILE A 344 5.17 19.88 -15.60
CA ILE A 344 5.80 20.72 -14.58
C ILE A 344 7.18 20.14 -14.26
N LYS A 345 8.22 20.65 -14.93
CA LYS A 345 9.62 20.30 -14.67
C LYS A 345 10.14 20.87 -13.37
#